data_AF-A0A1V2IFX1-F1
#
_entry.id   AF-A0A1V2IFX1-F1
#
_cell.length_a   1.000
_cell.length_b   1.000
_cell.length_c   1.000
_cell.angle_alpha   90.00
_cell.angle_beta   90.00
_cell.angle_gamma   90.00
#
_symmetry.space_group_name_H-M   'P 1'
#
loop_
_entity.id
_entity.type
_entity.pdbx_description
1 polymer ?
#
loop_
_entity_poly.entity_id
_entity_poly.type
_entity_poly.pdbx_seq_one_letter_code
_entity_poly.pdbx_strand_id
1 'polypeptide(L)'
;MALSVLVVVLVATTVVFSLRWQNGHAADARRNDAVAAARQVALNLTSINFNTADADVNRLISGATGDFRNLFTQNLDSYVDIVKQNQVVTTGQVTEAGVQDINANIAHIILAVQSTVRNTAVSNGEVRTYRMALQMERHGDGSWLVSRVDFVP
;
A
#
# COMPACT_ATOMS: atom_id res chain seq x y z
N MET A 1 6.44 -51.17 22.59
CA MET A 1 6.19 -49.96 23.41
C MET A 1 7.11 -48.82 22.98
N ALA A 2 8.44 -48.91 23.16
CA ALA A 2 9.38 -47.84 22.81
C ALA A 2 9.36 -47.41 21.33
N LEU A 3 9.28 -48.37 20.39
CA LEU A 3 9.23 -48.08 18.95
C LEU A 3 7.94 -47.34 18.55
N SER A 4 6.81 -47.73 19.12
CA SER A 4 5.50 -47.11 18.88
C SER A 4 5.47 -45.66 19.37
N VAL A 5 6.06 -45.38 20.54
CA VAL A 5 6.18 -44.02 21.08
C VAL A 5 7.08 -43.16 20.18
N LEU A 6 8.20 -43.70 19.71
CA LEU A 6 9.11 -42.99 18.81
C LEU A 6 8.42 -42.60 17.48
N VAL A 7 7.66 -43.52 16.89
CA VAL A 7 6.90 -43.25 15.65
C VAL A 7 5.85 -42.16 15.86
N VAL A 8 5.10 -42.21 16.96
CA VAL A 8 4.09 -41.18 17.28
C VAL A 8 4.73 -39.81 17.45
N VAL A 9 5.87 -39.72 18.14
CA VAL A 9 6.61 -38.46 18.31
C VAL A 9 7.10 -37.92 16.96
N LEU A 10 7.67 -38.76 16.10
CA LEU A 10 8.15 -38.38 14.76
C LEU A 10 7.03 -37.84 13.86
N VAL A 11 5.88 -38.52 13.85
CA VAL A 11 4.70 -38.07 13.09
C VAL A 11 4.21 -36.73 13.63
N ALA A 12 4.08 -36.58 14.95
CA ALA A 12 3.66 -35.33 15.57
C ALA A 12 4.61 -34.17 15.25
N THR A 13 5.93 -34.38 15.31
CA THR A 13 6.91 -33.35 14.95
C THR A 13 6.85 -32.97 13.47
N THR A 14 6.64 -33.94 12.58
CA THR A 14 6.54 -33.70 11.13
C THR A 14 5.29 -32.89 10.80
N VAL A 15 4.15 -33.23 11.40
CA VAL A 15 2.89 -32.51 11.22
C VAL A 15 3.01 -31.07 11.74
N VAL A 16 3.53 -30.87 12.95
CA VAL A 16 3.73 -29.52 13.52
C VAL A 16 4.69 -28.70 12.66
N PHE A 17 5.79 -29.29 12.21
CA PHE A 17 6.75 -28.60 11.34
C PHE A 17 6.13 -28.19 10.00
N SER A 18 5.38 -29.10 9.36
CA SER A 18 4.68 -28.83 8.11
C SER A 18 3.65 -27.71 8.25
N LEU A 19 2.83 -27.73 9.32
CA LEU A 19 1.86 -26.68 9.60
C LEU A 19 2.54 -25.32 9.85
N ARG A 20 3.65 -25.29 10.61
CA ARG A 20 4.42 -24.07 10.83
C ARG A 20 5.04 -23.53 9.54
N TRP A 21 5.57 -24.40 8.69
CA TRP A 21 6.13 -24.04 7.40
C TRP A 21 5.07 -23.40 6.49
N GLN A 22 3.91 -24.04 6.34
CA GLN A 22 2.80 -23.54 5.54
C GLN A 22 2.26 -22.20 6.08
N ASN A 23 2.10 -22.10 7.40
CA ASN A 23 1.66 -20.86 8.04
C ASN A 23 2.66 -19.72 7.86
N GLY A 24 3.96 -20.01 7.92
CA GLY A 24 5.02 -19.03 7.64
C GLY A 24 4.95 -18.52 6.20
N HIS A 25 4.84 -19.43 5.22
CA HIS A 25 4.74 -19.06 3.81
C HIS A 25 3.50 -18.22 3.52
N ALA A 26 2.35 -18.56 4.10
CA ALA A 26 1.13 -17.78 3.95
C ALA A 26 1.25 -16.39 4.60
N ALA A 27 1.96 -16.28 5.73
CA ALA A 27 2.22 -14.99 6.37
C ALA A 27 3.16 -14.10 5.53
N ASP A 28 4.22 -14.68 4.97
CA ASP A 28 5.17 -13.96 4.11
C ASP A 28 4.52 -13.52 2.80
N ALA A 29 3.69 -14.37 2.18
CA ALA A 29 2.91 -14.00 1.01
C ALA A 29 1.99 -12.81 1.30
N ARG A 30 1.20 -12.86 2.38
CA ARG A 30 0.33 -11.73 2.78
C ARG A 30 1.11 -10.45 3.03
N ARG A 31 2.29 -10.55 3.67
CA ARG A 31 3.17 -9.41 3.91
C ARG A 31 3.61 -8.78 2.58
N ASN A 32 4.06 -9.60 1.64
CA ASN A 32 4.50 -9.13 0.33
C ASN A 32 3.36 -8.49 -0.47
N ASP A 33 2.17 -9.10 -0.45
CA ASP A 33 0.97 -8.57 -1.12
C ASP A 33 0.55 -7.22 -0.54
N ALA A 34 0.55 -7.09 0.79
CA ALA A 34 0.21 -5.84 1.47
C ALA A 34 1.21 -4.72 1.11
N VAL A 35 2.51 -5.02 1.12
CA VAL A 35 3.54 -4.05 0.73
C VAL A 35 3.43 -3.67 -0.75
N ALA A 36 3.18 -4.62 -1.64
CA ALA A 36 3.00 -4.35 -3.06
C ALA A 36 1.79 -3.42 -3.30
N ALA A 37 0.67 -3.69 -2.64
CA ALA A 37 -0.52 -2.84 -2.72
C ALA A 37 -0.25 -1.42 -2.17
N ALA A 38 0.41 -1.30 -1.01
CA ALA A 38 0.74 -0.01 -0.43
C ALA A 38 1.72 0.79 -1.31
N ARG A 39 2.69 0.14 -1.95
CA ARG A 39 3.56 0.79 -2.94
C ARG A 39 2.73 1.35 -4.09
N GLN A 40 1.78 0.59 -4.62
CA GLN A 40 0.92 1.07 -5.70
C GLN A 40 0.04 2.26 -5.26
N VAL A 41 -0.52 2.21 -4.06
CA VAL A 41 -1.27 3.34 -3.48
C VAL A 41 -0.39 4.57 -3.36
N ALA A 42 0.82 4.44 -2.82
CA ALA A 42 1.76 5.56 -2.69
C ALA A 42 2.15 6.15 -4.05
N LEU A 43 2.35 5.31 -5.07
CA LEU A 43 2.59 5.77 -6.44
C LEU A 43 1.39 6.54 -7.00
N ASN A 44 0.17 6.02 -6.81
CA ASN A 44 -1.06 6.68 -7.25
C ASN A 44 -1.31 8.02 -6.53
N LEU A 45 -0.92 8.12 -5.25
CA LEU A 45 -1.01 9.34 -4.45
C LEU A 45 -0.01 10.42 -4.88
N THR A 46 1.14 10.01 -5.40
CA THR A 46 2.29 10.91 -5.66
C THR A 46 2.58 11.09 -7.15
N SER A 47 1.72 10.54 -8.01
CA SER A 47 1.80 10.64 -9.46
C SER A 47 0.44 11.04 -10.03
N ILE A 48 0.38 12.18 -10.70
CA ILE A 48 -0.80 12.69 -11.38
C ILE A 48 -0.36 13.48 -12.61
N ASN A 49 -1.15 13.41 -13.67
CA ASN A 49 -0.96 14.25 -14.85
C ASN A 49 -2.26 14.96 -15.19
N PHE A 50 -2.19 16.27 -15.42
CA PHE A 50 -3.35 17.08 -15.75
C PHE A 50 -4.17 16.57 -16.95
N ASN A 51 -3.53 15.88 -17.90
CA ASN A 51 -4.21 15.28 -19.06
C ASN A 51 -5.01 14.01 -18.70
N THR A 52 -4.66 13.34 -17.60
CA THR A 52 -5.27 12.08 -17.16
C THR A 52 -5.86 12.17 -15.75
N ALA A 53 -6.05 13.39 -15.23
CA ALA A 53 -6.36 13.65 -13.83
C ALA A 53 -7.59 12.85 -13.34
N ASP A 54 -8.67 12.80 -14.12
CA ASP A 54 -9.88 12.04 -13.77
C ASP A 54 -9.59 10.53 -13.65
N ALA A 55 -8.80 9.98 -14.57
CA ALA A 55 -8.44 8.57 -14.56
C ALA A 55 -7.48 8.24 -13.40
N ASP A 56 -6.53 9.12 -13.11
CA ASP A 56 -5.58 8.94 -12.01
C ASP A 56 -6.27 8.99 -10.64
N VAL A 57 -7.20 9.93 -10.49
CA VAL A 57 -8.06 10.05 -9.30
C VAL A 57 -8.96 8.84 -9.12
N ASN A 58 -9.60 8.36 -10.19
CA ASN A 58 -10.41 7.14 -10.13
C ASN A 58 -9.58 5.92 -9.72
N ARG A 59 -8.33 5.80 -10.21
CA ARG A 59 -7.41 4.74 -9.81
C ARG A 59 -7.10 4.81 -8.31
N LEU A 60 -6.85 6.01 -7.78
CA LEU A 60 -6.62 6.20 -6.36
C LEU A 60 -7.83 5.79 -5.50
N ILE A 61 -9.04 6.21 -5.89
CA ILE A 61 -10.28 5.84 -5.18
C ILE A 61 -10.56 4.34 -5.23
N SER A 62 -10.25 3.70 -6.37
CA SER A 62 -10.44 2.25 -6.52
C SER A 62 -9.58 1.45 -5.54
N GLY A 63 -8.42 1.99 -5.16
CA GLY A 63 -7.52 1.42 -4.17
C GLY A 63 -7.83 1.86 -2.73
N ALA A 64 -8.91 2.61 -2.49
CA ALA A 64 -9.22 3.23 -1.21
C ALA A 64 -10.52 2.69 -0.59
N THR A 65 -10.53 2.65 0.74
CA THR A 65 -11.70 2.32 1.58
C THR A 65 -11.75 3.25 2.80
N GLY A 66 -12.76 3.07 3.66
CA GLY A 66 -12.88 3.75 4.95
C GLY A 66 -12.77 5.28 4.90
N ASP A 67 -12.12 5.85 5.91
CA ASP A 67 -11.98 7.29 6.11
C ASP A 67 -11.23 7.97 4.96
N PHE A 68 -10.15 7.36 4.49
CA PHE A 68 -9.35 7.91 3.41
C PHE A 68 -10.16 8.09 2.12
N ARG A 69 -10.95 7.07 1.73
CA ARG A 69 -11.85 7.18 0.57
C ARG A 69 -12.85 8.33 0.74
N ASN A 70 -13.51 8.40 1.89
CA ASN A 70 -14.54 9.40 2.15
C ASN A 70 -13.98 10.83 2.07
N LEU A 71 -12.87 11.09 2.76
CA LEU A 71 -12.21 12.40 2.76
C LEU A 71 -11.77 12.82 1.35
N PHE A 72 -11.22 11.88 0.58
CA PHE A 72 -10.75 12.17 -0.77
C PHE A 72 -11.91 12.44 -1.74
N THR A 73 -12.98 11.63 -1.69
CA THR A 73 -14.16 11.83 -2.56
C THR A 73 -14.89 13.15 -2.31
N GLN A 74 -14.88 13.66 -1.07
CA GLN A 74 -15.55 14.93 -0.75
C GLN A 74 -14.90 16.15 -1.44
N ASN A 75 -13.60 16.07 -1.75
CA ASN A 75 -12.82 17.19 -2.27
C ASN A 75 -12.32 16.93 -3.70
N LEU A 76 -12.88 15.91 -4.36
CA LEU A 76 -12.37 15.37 -5.61
C LEU A 76 -12.40 16.36 -6.76
N ASP A 77 -13.55 16.99 -7.00
CA ASP A 77 -13.73 17.90 -8.13
C ASP A 77 -12.79 19.10 -8.02
N SER A 78 -12.71 19.70 -6.82
CA SER A 78 -11.78 20.80 -6.55
C SER A 78 -10.32 20.40 -6.76
N TYR A 79 -9.94 19.18 -6.36
CA TYR A 79 -8.60 18.67 -6.59
C TYR A 79 -8.28 18.52 -8.09
N VAL A 80 -9.19 17.92 -8.86
CA VAL A 80 -9.04 17.74 -10.31
C VAL A 80 -8.93 19.09 -11.03
N ASP A 81 -9.74 20.08 -10.64
CA ASP A 81 -9.71 21.42 -11.21
C ASP A 81 -8.38 22.11 -10.95
N ILE A 82 -7.84 22.04 -9.72
CA ILE A 82 -6.54 22.62 -9.38
C ILE A 82 -5.41 21.99 -10.20
N VAL A 83 -5.44 20.65 -10.36
CA VAL A 83 -4.47 19.90 -11.15
C VAL A 83 -4.51 20.31 -12.62
N LYS A 84 -5.71 20.44 -13.20
CA LYS A 84 -5.92 20.87 -14.60
C LYS A 84 -5.50 22.32 -14.82
N GLN A 85 -5.96 23.23 -13.97
CA GLN A 85 -5.71 24.67 -14.09
C GLN A 85 -4.22 25.00 -14.02
N ASN A 86 -3.48 24.33 -13.14
CA ASN A 86 -2.05 24.58 -12.95
C ASN A 86 -1.16 23.69 -13.83
N GLN A 87 -1.75 22.86 -14.70
CA GLN A 87 -1.04 21.89 -15.55
C GLN A 87 -0.06 21.03 -14.74
N VAL A 88 -0.51 20.52 -13.60
CA VAL A 88 0.33 19.76 -12.68
C VAL A 88 0.69 18.42 -13.31
N VAL A 89 1.98 18.10 -13.29
CA VAL A 89 2.51 16.77 -13.59
C VAL A 89 3.41 16.37 -12.43
N THR A 90 3.08 15.26 -11.78
CA THR A 90 3.91 14.66 -10.73
C THR A 90 4.28 13.24 -11.10
N THR A 91 5.49 12.83 -10.73
CA THR A 91 5.97 11.46 -10.93
C THR A 91 6.59 10.98 -9.63
N GLY A 92 5.89 10.07 -8.96
CA GLY A 92 6.31 9.43 -7.74
C GLY A 92 7.21 8.22 -7.97
N GLN A 93 8.14 8.01 -7.06
CA GLN A 93 8.97 6.84 -6.94
C GLN A 93 9.04 6.45 -5.48
N VAL A 94 8.64 5.21 -5.16
CA VAL A 94 8.84 4.65 -3.83
C VAL A 94 10.29 4.18 -3.74
N THR A 95 11.07 4.80 -2.85
CA THR A 95 12.46 4.41 -2.62
C THR A 95 12.57 3.26 -1.62
N GLU A 96 11.68 3.23 -0.64
CA GLU A 96 11.64 2.18 0.37
C GLU A 96 10.23 1.95 0.88
N ALA A 97 9.92 0.71 1.26
CA ALA A 97 8.68 0.38 1.95
C ALA A 97 8.89 -0.81 2.89
N GLY A 98 8.30 -0.74 4.08
CA GLY A 98 8.41 -1.77 5.10
C GLY A 98 7.10 -1.93 5.88
N VAL A 99 6.87 -3.14 6.37
CA VAL A 99 5.74 -3.43 7.27
C VAL A 99 6.15 -3.08 8.70
N GLN A 100 5.40 -2.18 9.32
CA GLN A 100 5.50 -1.90 10.75
C GLN A 100 4.86 -3.04 11.53
N ASP A 101 3.61 -3.38 11.22
CA ASP A 101 2.90 -4.52 11.77
C ASP A 101 1.81 -5.03 10.80
N ILE A 102 1.43 -6.29 10.94
CA ILE A 102 0.43 -6.93 10.08
C ILE A 102 -0.30 -8.06 10.83
N ASN A 103 -1.61 -8.11 10.64
CA ASN A 103 -2.46 -9.23 11.04
C ASN A 103 -3.23 -9.78 9.82
N ALA A 104 -4.26 -10.60 10.05
CA ALA A 104 -5.01 -11.24 8.96
C ALA A 104 -5.71 -10.24 8.02
N ASN A 105 -6.11 -9.07 8.53
CA ASN A 105 -6.98 -8.12 7.84
C ASN A 105 -6.40 -6.70 7.78
N ILE A 106 -5.43 -6.35 8.62
CA ILE A 106 -4.86 -4.99 8.68
C ILE A 106 -3.34 -5.09 8.56
N ALA A 107 -2.74 -4.19 7.78
CA ALA A 107 -1.30 -3.99 7.69
C ALA A 107 -0.96 -2.51 7.82
N HIS A 108 -0.02 -2.18 8.70
CA HIS A 108 0.56 -0.85 8.82
C HIS A 108 1.90 -0.82 8.09
N ILE A 109 2.03 0.09 7.13
CA ILE A 109 3.16 0.14 6.20
C ILE A 109 3.74 1.55 6.19
N ILE A 110 5.07 1.64 6.31
CA ILE A 110 5.82 2.89 6.19
C ILE A 110 6.51 2.92 4.84
N LEU A 111 6.41 4.04 4.12
CA LEU A 111 7.03 4.24 2.82
C LEU A 111 7.84 5.53 2.79
N ALA A 112 8.99 5.49 2.12
CA ALA A 112 9.72 6.66 1.67
C ALA A 112 9.48 6.85 0.18
N VAL A 113 9.03 8.04 -0.21
CA VAL A 113 8.61 8.36 -1.58
C VAL A 113 9.25 9.66 -2.01
N GLN A 114 9.80 9.69 -3.22
CA GLN A 114 10.20 10.93 -3.88
C GLN A 114 9.21 11.21 -5.01
N SER A 115 8.74 12.44 -5.13
CA SER A 115 7.91 12.88 -6.25
C SER A 115 8.53 14.10 -6.92
N THR A 116 8.66 14.04 -8.23
CA THR A 116 9.07 15.21 -9.02
C THR A 116 7.84 15.97 -9.48
N VAL A 117 7.67 17.19 -9.01
CA VAL A 117 6.52 18.06 -9.32
C VAL A 117 6.90 19.07 -10.39
N ARG A 118 6.09 19.14 -11.45
CA ARG A 118 6.15 20.17 -12.50
C ARG A 118 4.79 20.84 -12.64
N ASN A 119 4.80 22.14 -12.89
CA ASN A 119 3.63 22.94 -13.20
C ASN A 119 4.07 24.22 -13.95
N THR A 120 3.14 25.12 -14.23
CA THR A 120 3.42 26.40 -14.91
C THR A 120 4.41 27.31 -14.18
N ALA A 121 4.52 27.19 -12.85
CA ALA A 121 5.44 27.99 -12.04
C ALA A 121 6.83 27.35 -11.89
N VAL A 122 6.93 26.02 -11.98
CA VAL A 122 8.17 25.24 -11.76
C VAL A 122 8.39 24.28 -12.93
N SER A 123 8.72 24.83 -14.09
CA SER A 123 8.84 24.07 -15.34
C SER A 123 9.98 23.05 -15.35
N ASN A 124 11.11 23.36 -14.70
CA ASN A 124 12.25 22.44 -14.60
C ASN A 124 11.98 21.24 -13.67
N GLY A 125 10.98 21.36 -12.79
CA GLY A 125 10.60 20.36 -11.81
C GLY A 125 11.30 20.51 -10.46
N GLU A 126 10.58 20.19 -9.40
CA GLU A 126 11.06 20.20 -8.02
C GLU A 126 10.87 18.79 -7.42
N VAL A 127 11.93 18.26 -6.81
CA VAL A 127 11.84 16.97 -6.09
C VAL A 127 11.33 17.22 -4.68
N ARG A 128 10.28 16.50 -4.30
CA ARG A 128 9.70 16.49 -2.95
C ARG A 128 9.80 15.10 -2.37
N THR A 129 10.21 15.02 -1.11
CA THR A 129 10.32 13.74 -0.39
C THR A 129 9.22 13.64 0.64
N TYR A 130 8.57 12.49 0.69
CA TYR A 130 7.48 12.18 1.60
C TYR A 130 7.82 10.91 2.38
N ARG A 131 7.53 10.94 3.69
CA ARG A 131 7.46 9.74 4.53
C ARG A 131 5.99 9.49 4.83
N MET A 132 5.49 8.33 4.46
CA MET A 132 4.08 8.00 4.51
C MET A 132 3.86 6.82 5.44
N ALA A 133 2.84 6.88 6.28
CA ALA A 133 2.33 5.75 7.04
C ALA A 133 0.92 5.40 6.50
N LEU A 134 0.76 4.18 6.02
CA LEU A 134 -0.47 3.68 5.43
C LEU A 134 -1.06 2.58 6.31
N GLN A 135 -2.36 2.65 6.52
CA GLN A 135 -3.15 1.53 7.02
C GLN A 135 -3.83 0.86 5.82
N MET A 136 -3.49 -0.40 5.57
CA MET A 136 -4.10 -1.23 4.54
C MET A 136 -5.08 -2.21 5.18
N GLU A 137 -6.23 -2.39 4.56
CA GLU A 137 -7.28 -3.32 4.95
C GLU A 137 -7.49 -4.37 3.87
N ARG A 138 -7.55 -5.64 4.29
CA ARG A 138 -7.77 -6.77 3.41
C ARG A 138 -9.26 -7.04 3.26
N HIS A 139 -9.72 -7.12 2.03
CA HIS A 139 -11.11 -7.39 1.69
C HIS A 139 -11.32 -8.90 1.41
N GLY A 140 -12.60 -9.30 1.35
CA GLY A 140 -12.98 -10.71 1.20
C GLY A 140 -12.51 -11.39 -0.09
N ASP A 141 -12.20 -10.60 -1.12
CA ASP A 141 -11.61 -11.04 -2.39
C ASP A 141 -10.07 -11.20 -2.31
N GLY A 142 -9.47 -10.87 -1.16
CA GLY A 142 -8.03 -10.93 -0.92
C GLY A 142 -7.28 -9.65 -1.28
N SER A 143 -7.95 -8.63 -1.84
CA SER A 143 -7.33 -7.34 -2.17
C SER A 143 -7.00 -6.53 -0.92
N TRP A 144 -5.97 -5.69 -1.02
CA TRP A 144 -5.58 -4.74 0.03
C TRP A 144 -5.92 -3.32 -0.44
N LEU A 145 -6.78 -2.63 0.31
CA LEU A 145 -7.17 -1.25 0.06
C LEU A 145 -6.66 -0.35 1.18
N VAL A 146 -6.30 0.88 0.86
CA VAL A 146 -5.87 1.85 1.88
C VAL A 146 -7.07 2.44 2.59
N SER A 147 -7.08 2.40 3.92
CA SER A 147 -8.13 3.03 4.74
C SER A 147 -7.67 4.31 5.44
N ARG A 148 -6.36 4.48 5.61
CA ARG A 148 -5.73 5.70 6.16
C ARG A 148 -4.38 5.97 5.53
N VAL A 149 -4.08 7.25 5.32
CA VAL A 149 -2.79 7.77 4.86
C VAL A 149 -2.38 8.92 5.77
N ASP A 150 -1.21 8.82 6.37
CA ASP A 150 -0.60 9.88 7.19
C ASP A 150 0.78 10.25 6.64
N PHE A 151 1.13 11.54 6.70
CA PHE A 151 2.46 12.03 6.35
C PHE A 151 3.27 12.25 7.62
N VAL A 152 4.43 11.60 7.72
CA VAL A 152 5.28 11.62 8.91
C VAL A 152 6.28 12.78 8.81
N PRO A 153 6.41 13.63 9.84
CA PRO A 153 7.33 14.77 9.89
C PRO A 153 8.79 14.42 9.82
#